data_AF-A0A540MUW5-F1
#
_entry.id   AF-A0A540MUW5-F1
#
_cell.length_a   1.000
_cell.length_b   1.000
_cell.length_c   1.000
_cell.angle_alpha   90.00
_cell.angle_beta   90.00
_cell.angle_gamma   90.00
#
_symmetry.space_group_name_H-M   'P 1'
#
loop_
_entity.id
_entity.type
_entity.pdbx_description
1 polymer ?
#
loop_
_entity_poly.entity_id
_entity_poly.type
_entity_poly.pdbx_seq_one_letter_code
_entity_poly.pdbx_strand_id
1 'polypeptide(L)'
;MSCVSPTEWCGWGTLLWWQEFCNYKAAGSGPKPQAMSHQSEWTAPRTGRLKMNIDGSWNIEKKLAGFGIIIRGDTGNFMAARSGCCVDVFSPFQVEAMAVREGLRWAGNMTFSKHNL
;
A
#
# COMPACT_ATOMS: atom_id res chain seq x y z
N MET A 1 26.92 18.62 9.36
CA MET A 1 25.69 18.18 8.67
C MET A 1 25.79 16.68 8.51
N SER A 2 25.39 15.92 9.52
CA SER A 2 25.53 14.46 9.52
C SER A 2 24.34 13.85 8.79
N CYS A 3 24.63 13.19 7.67
CA CYS A 3 23.72 12.29 6.99
C CYS A 3 23.33 11.17 7.98
N VAL A 4 22.05 11.11 8.36
CA VAL A 4 21.51 9.97 9.09
C VAL A 4 21.02 8.96 8.06
N SER A 5 21.43 7.69 8.21
CA SER A 5 21.15 6.64 7.24
C SER A 5 19.64 6.33 7.15
N PRO A 6 19.10 5.97 5.97
CA PRO A 6 17.66 5.69 5.78
C PRO A 6 17.10 4.46 6.53
N THR A 7 17.89 3.79 7.36
CA THR A 7 17.54 2.49 7.96
C THR A 7 16.85 2.59 9.33
N GLU A 8 16.86 3.74 10.00
CA GLU A 8 16.32 3.87 11.37
C GLU A 8 14.82 4.21 11.43
N TRP A 9 14.19 4.55 10.29
CA TRP A 9 12.78 4.95 10.24
C TRP A 9 11.80 3.80 9.96
N CYS A 10 12.30 2.59 9.65
CA CYS A 10 11.48 1.46 9.25
C CYS A 10 10.66 0.79 10.39
N GLY A 11 11.00 1.05 11.66
CA GLY A 11 10.36 0.37 12.80
C GLY A 11 9.14 1.09 13.40
N TRP A 12 9.22 2.42 13.57
CA TRP A 12 8.22 3.18 14.32
C TRP A 12 7.17 3.88 13.45
N GLY A 13 7.45 4.09 12.16
CA GLY A 13 6.53 4.77 11.24
C GLY A 13 5.27 3.99 10.92
N THR A 14 5.34 2.66 10.80
CA THR A 14 4.22 1.83 10.35
C THR A 14 3.07 1.77 11.37
N LEU A 15 3.38 1.70 12.67
CA LEU A 15 2.37 1.66 13.74
C LEU A 15 1.68 3.01 13.94
N LEU A 16 2.44 4.10 13.96
CA LEU A 16 1.90 5.45 14.06
C LEU A 16 1.04 5.79 12.84
N TRP A 17 1.49 5.42 11.64
CA TRP A 17 0.71 5.60 10.42
C TRP A 17 -0.59 4.78 10.41
N TRP A 18 -0.54 3.52 10.84
CA TRP A 18 -1.74 2.69 10.97
C TRP A 18 -2.76 3.33 11.93
N GLN A 19 -2.29 3.90 13.03
CA GLN A 19 -3.12 4.58 14.01
C GLN A 19 -3.72 5.89 13.44
N GLU A 20 -2.92 6.71 12.75
CA GLU A 20 -3.38 7.91 12.04
C GLU A 20 -4.42 7.56 10.96
N PHE A 21 -4.22 6.48 10.20
CA PHE A 21 -5.19 5.98 9.22
C PHE A 21 -6.50 5.54 9.89
N CYS A 22 -6.43 4.77 10.99
CA CYS A 22 -7.62 4.40 11.75
C CYS A 22 -8.39 5.64 12.24
N ASN A 23 -7.67 6.66 12.71
CA ASN A 23 -8.24 7.93 13.16
C ASN A 23 -8.91 8.71 12.01
N TYR A 24 -8.26 8.77 10.84
CA TYR A 24 -8.85 9.38 9.63
C TYR A 24 -10.14 8.67 9.20
N LYS A 25 -10.16 7.33 9.22
CA LYS A 25 -11.36 6.54 8.94
C LYS A 25 -12.48 6.78 9.97
N ALA A 26 -12.13 6.98 11.24
CA ALA A 26 -13.08 7.32 12.30
C ALA A 26 -13.63 8.76 12.19
N ALA A 27 -12.86 9.69 11.62
CA ALA A 27 -13.25 11.09 11.43
C ALA A 27 -14.13 11.34 10.19
N GLY A 28 -14.25 10.38 9.27
CA GLY A 28 -14.94 10.54 7.99
C GLY A 28 -16.42 10.12 8.00
N SER A 29 -17.31 10.95 8.57
CA SER A 29 -18.78 10.86 8.42
C SER A 29 -19.37 11.99 7.56
N GLY A 30 -18.62 12.49 6.58
CA GLY A 30 -19.14 13.43 5.59
C GLY A 30 -20.17 12.78 4.64
N PRO A 31 -21.11 13.56 4.07
CA PRO A 31 -22.11 13.02 3.14
C PRO A 31 -21.41 12.42 1.92
N LYS A 32 -21.59 11.11 1.73
CA LYS A 32 -21.09 10.41 0.54
C LYS A 32 -21.80 10.96 -0.70
N PRO A 33 -21.07 11.43 -1.73
CA PRO A 33 -21.66 11.62 -3.05
C PRO A 33 -22.28 10.29 -3.48
N GLN A 34 -23.56 10.29 -3.83
CA GLN A 34 -24.23 9.13 -4.43
C GLN A 34 -23.72 8.95 -5.87
N ALA A 35 -22.47 8.50 -6.02
CA ALA A 35 -21.98 7.97 -7.28
C ALA A 35 -22.66 6.62 -7.49
N MET A 36 -23.33 6.45 -8.64
CA MET A 36 -23.91 5.19 -9.07
C MET A 36 -22.84 4.09 -8.94
N SER A 37 -23.02 3.21 -7.96
CA SER A 37 -22.03 2.23 -7.61
C SER A 37 -22.05 1.10 -8.64
N HIS A 38 -21.21 1.20 -9.67
CA HIS A 38 -20.50 0.01 -10.13
C HIS A 38 -19.52 -0.40 -9.02
N GLN A 39 -20.06 -0.86 -7.88
CA GLN A 39 -19.29 -1.59 -6.90
C GLN A 39 -19.03 -2.94 -7.53
N SER A 40 -17.97 -3.01 -8.35
CA SER A 40 -17.32 -4.28 -8.62
C SER A 40 -16.89 -4.82 -7.28
N GLU A 41 -17.65 -5.76 -6.74
CA GLU A 41 -17.30 -6.47 -5.51
C GLU A 41 -15.90 -7.04 -5.67
N TRP A 42 -15.12 -7.02 -4.59
CA TRP A 42 -13.80 -7.61 -4.66
C TRP A 42 -13.95 -9.10 -4.91
N THR A 43 -13.34 -9.58 -6.00
CA THR A 43 -13.22 -11.01 -6.28
C THR A 43 -11.77 -11.46 -6.21
N ALA A 44 -11.59 -12.72 -5.84
CA ALA A 44 -10.31 -13.41 -5.94
C ALA A 44 -9.83 -13.43 -7.40
N PRO A 45 -8.51 -13.41 -7.65
CA PRO A 45 -7.99 -13.49 -9.01
C PRO A 45 -8.26 -14.89 -9.60
N ARG A 46 -8.12 -15.00 -10.93
CA ARG A 46 -8.23 -16.30 -11.61
C ARG A 46 -7.20 -17.30 -11.06
N THR A 47 -7.55 -18.59 -11.11
CA THR A 47 -6.64 -19.71 -10.75
C THR A 47 -5.25 -19.54 -11.35
N GLY A 48 -4.22 -19.79 -10.53
CA GLY A 48 -2.82 -19.63 -10.91
C GLY A 48 -2.34 -18.18 -11.00
N ARG A 49 -3.14 -17.18 -10.56
CA ARG A 49 -2.75 -15.77 -10.54
C ARG A 49 -2.71 -15.20 -9.14
N LEU A 50 -1.89 -14.16 -9.00
CA LEU A 50 -1.81 -13.33 -7.81
C LEU A 50 -2.55 -12.01 -8.03
N LYS A 51 -3.15 -11.48 -6.97
CA LYS A 51 -3.68 -10.12 -6.93
C LYS A 51 -2.85 -9.30 -5.97
N MET A 52 -2.32 -8.20 -6.45
CA MET A 52 -1.60 -7.22 -5.63
C MET A 52 -2.50 -6.00 -5.43
N ASN A 53 -2.95 -5.81 -4.19
CA ASN A 53 -3.62 -4.59 -3.75
C ASN A 53 -2.56 -3.63 -3.24
N ILE A 54 -2.51 -2.43 -3.79
CA ILE A 54 -1.51 -1.40 -3.48
C ILE A 54 -2.25 -0.10 -3.21
N ASP A 55 -1.79 0.66 -2.23
CA ASP A 55 -2.33 1.98 -1.92
C ASP A 55 -1.23 2.92 -1.39
N GLY A 56 -1.39 4.20 -1.70
CA GLY A 56 -0.50 5.28 -1.34
C GLY A 56 -1.08 6.23 -0.29
N SER A 57 -0.20 6.82 0.53
CA SER A 57 -0.56 7.95 1.39
C SER A 57 0.47 9.05 1.30
N TRP A 58 0.01 10.30 1.36
CA TRP A 58 0.86 11.46 1.19
C TRP A 58 0.72 12.45 2.34
N ASN A 59 1.85 12.88 2.89
CA ASN A 59 1.94 14.01 3.80
C ASN A 59 2.57 15.19 3.05
N ILE A 60 1.74 16.18 2.71
CA ILE A 60 2.14 17.37 1.95
C ILE A 60 3.16 18.24 2.70
N GLU A 61 2.98 18.41 4.01
CA GLU A 61 3.83 19.29 4.83
C GLU A 61 5.26 18.75 4.93
N LYS A 62 5.38 17.43 5.09
CA LYS A 62 6.67 16.75 5.23
C LYS A 62 7.26 16.27 3.90
N LYS A 63 6.49 16.37 2.80
CA LYS A 63 6.82 15.79 1.48
C LYS A 63 7.16 14.30 1.58
N LEU A 64 6.49 13.61 2.48
CA LEU A 64 6.67 12.18 2.75
C LEU A 64 5.52 11.40 2.16
N ALA A 65 5.80 10.19 1.72
CA ALA A 65 4.81 9.24 1.29
C ALA A 65 4.95 7.93 2.05
N GLY A 66 3.82 7.35 2.46
CA GLY A 66 3.73 5.96 2.91
C GLY A 66 3.07 5.11 1.83
N PHE A 67 3.38 3.82 1.78
CA PHE A 67 2.67 2.87 0.91
C PHE A 67 2.41 1.55 1.62
N GLY A 68 1.35 0.88 1.19
CA GLY A 68 0.98 -0.47 1.63
C GLY A 68 0.71 -1.38 0.44
N ILE A 69 1.15 -2.63 0.54
CA ILE A 69 1.00 -3.67 -0.48
C ILE A 69 0.52 -4.95 0.19
N ILE A 70 -0.50 -5.59 -0.39
CA ILE A 70 -0.99 -6.91 0.00
C ILE A 70 -1.04 -7.79 -1.25
N ILE A 71 -0.45 -8.98 -1.18
CA ILE A 71 -0.55 -10.01 -2.21
C ILE A 71 -1.46 -11.12 -1.72
N ARG A 72 -2.42 -11.47 -2.58
CA ARG A 72 -3.37 -12.56 -2.37
C ARG A 72 -3.28 -13.59 -3.49
N GLY A 73 -3.48 -14.85 -3.12
CA GLY A 73 -3.58 -15.96 -4.05
C GLY A 73 -4.94 -16.04 -4.74
N ASP A 74 -5.11 -17.03 -5.59
CA ASP A 74 -6.32 -17.31 -6.36
C ASP A 74 -7.53 -17.78 -5.55
N THR A 75 -7.30 -18.33 -4.36
CA THR A 75 -8.36 -18.56 -3.36
C THR A 75 -8.71 -17.30 -2.56
N GLY A 76 -8.02 -16.19 -2.83
CA GLY A 76 -8.13 -14.95 -2.05
C GLY A 76 -7.35 -14.95 -0.72
N ASN A 77 -6.67 -16.05 -0.42
CA ASN A 77 -5.82 -16.20 0.76
C ASN A 77 -4.71 -15.15 0.79
N PHE A 78 -4.37 -14.70 2.00
CA PHE A 78 -3.21 -13.84 2.20
C PHE A 78 -1.92 -14.61 1.90
N MET A 79 -1.01 -14.00 1.13
CA MET A 79 0.30 -14.58 0.82
C MET A 79 1.44 -13.75 1.38
N ALA A 80 1.40 -12.43 1.20
CA ALA A 80 2.43 -11.53 1.70
C ALA A 80 1.90 -10.11 1.84
N ALA A 81 2.51 -9.32 2.73
CA ALA A 81 2.31 -7.88 2.81
C ALA A 81 3.64 -7.14 2.95
N ARG A 82 3.67 -5.90 2.49
CA ARG A 82 4.79 -4.98 2.68
C ARG A 82 4.27 -3.57 2.85
N SER A 83 4.92 -2.80 3.71
CA SER A 83 4.77 -1.36 3.78
C SER A 83 6.13 -0.69 3.67
N GLY A 84 6.12 0.60 3.42
CA GLY A 84 7.32 1.41 3.42
C GLY A 84 7.01 2.89 3.24
N CYS A 85 8.05 3.68 3.10
CA CYS A 85 7.94 5.11 2.86
C CYS A 85 8.89 5.59 1.76
N CYS A 86 8.59 6.75 1.21
CA CYS A 86 9.43 7.49 0.27
C CYS A 86 9.50 8.96 0.70
N VAL A 87 10.62 9.59 0.42
CA VAL A 87 10.85 11.03 0.64
C VAL A 87 10.70 11.79 -0.68
N ASP A 88 10.66 13.11 -0.61
CA ASP A 88 10.61 14.02 -1.76
C ASP A 88 9.45 13.72 -2.72
N VAL A 89 8.25 13.64 -2.14
CA VAL A 89 7.01 13.38 -2.86
C VAL A 89 6.12 14.60 -2.87
N PHE A 90 5.61 14.96 -4.05
CA PHE A 90 4.99 16.25 -4.31
C PHE A 90 3.55 16.17 -4.78
N SER A 91 2.98 14.97 -4.91
CA SER A 91 1.56 14.79 -5.20
C SER A 91 1.04 13.40 -4.79
N PRO A 92 -0.27 13.24 -4.55
CA PRO A 92 -0.88 11.93 -4.30
C PRO A 92 -0.66 10.97 -5.47
N PHE A 93 -0.76 11.47 -6.71
CA PHE A 93 -0.52 10.68 -7.91
C PHE A 93 0.89 10.10 -7.97
N GLN A 94 1.89 10.89 -7.59
CA GLN A 94 3.27 10.41 -7.47
C GLN A 94 3.38 9.31 -6.41
N VAL A 95 2.65 9.41 -5.30
CA VAL A 95 2.63 8.34 -4.28
C VAL A 95 2.09 7.05 -4.87
N GLU A 96 0.94 7.07 -5.54
CA GLU A 96 0.35 5.87 -6.16
C GLU A 96 1.32 5.22 -7.14
N ALA A 97 1.94 6.01 -8.01
CA ALA A 97 2.92 5.52 -8.97
C ALA A 97 4.15 4.89 -8.29
N MET A 98 4.63 5.49 -7.20
CA MET A 98 5.75 4.93 -6.44
C MET A 98 5.36 3.67 -5.66
N ALA A 99 4.16 3.62 -5.07
CA ALA A 99 3.64 2.43 -4.40
C ALA A 99 3.58 1.24 -5.38
N VAL A 100 3.10 1.48 -6.62
CA VAL A 100 3.10 0.47 -7.69
C VAL A 100 4.52 0.03 -8.05
N ARG A 101 5.45 0.98 -8.23
CA ARG A 101 6.86 0.67 -8.52
C ARG A 101 7.48 -0.22 -7.45
N GLU A 102 7.30 0.11 -6.17
CA GLU A 102 7.84 -0.68 -5.06
C GLU A 102 7.17 -2.05 -4.95
N GLY A 103 5.87 -2.13 -5.22
CA GLY A 103 5.12 -3.40 -5.29
C GLY A 103 5.64 -4.33 -6.38
N LEU A 104 5.84 -3.82 -7.60
CA LEU A 104 6.37 -4.59 -8.71
C LEU A 104 7.82 -5.03 -8.47
N ARG A 105 8.67 -4.13 -7.97
CA ARG A 105 10.05 -4.45 -7.60
C ARG A 105 10.10 -5.55 -6.54
N TRP A 106 9.22 -5.46 -5.54
CA TRP A 106 9.13 -6.47 -4.50
C TRP A 106 8.66 -7.82 -5.06
N ALA A 107 7.64 -7.83 -5.91
CA ALA A 107 7.16 -9.06 -6.55
C ALA A 107 8.18 -9.72 -7.47
N GLY A 108 8.97 -8.94 -8.21
CA GLY A 108 10.05 -9.49 -9.03
C GLY A 108 11.13 -10.22 -8.22
N ASN A 109 11.29 -9.86 -6.94
CA ASN A 109 12.26 -10.48 -6.04
C ASN A 109 11.66 -11.63 -5.22
N MET A 110 10.34 -11.84 -5.27
CA MET A 110 9.69 -12.93 -4.56
C MET A 110 9.76 -14.21 -5.39
N THR A 111 10.34 -15.25 -4.83
CA THR A 111 10.18 -16.62 -5.31
C THR A 111 8.81 -17.12 -4.89
N PHE A 112 7.77 -16.82 -5.67
CA PHE A 112 6.51 -17.55 -5.55
C PHE A 112 6.76 -18.97 -6.04
N SER A 113 7.08 -19.88 -5.12
CA SER A 113 7.17 -21.30 -5.43
C SER A 113 5.85 -21.74 -6.05
N LYS A 114 5.91 -22.17 -7.32
CA LYS A 114 4.79 -22.76 -8.08
C LYS A 114 4.22 -24.05 -7.45
N HIS A 115 4.67 -24.45 -6.26
CA HIS A 115 4.34 -25.72 -5.63
C HIS A 115 2.99 -25.74 -4.90
N ASN A 116 2.22 -24.63 -4.89
CA ASN A 116 0.86 -24.58 -4.35
C ASN A 116 -0.07 -23.69 -5.19
N LEU A 117 0.08 -23.70 -6.53
CA LEU A 117 -0.90 -23.15 -7.47
C LEU A 117 -1.59 -24.29 -8.23
#